data_AF-A0A445B215-F1
#
_entry.id   AF-A0A445B215-F1
#
_cell.length_a   1.000
_cell.length_b   1.000
_cell.length_c   1.000
_cell.angle_alpha   90.00
_cell.angle_beta   90.00
_cell.angle_gamma   90.00
#
_symmetry.space_group_name_H-M   'P 1'
#
loop_
_entity.id
_entity.type
_entity.pdbx_description
1 polymer ?
#
loop_
_entity_poly.entity_id
_entity_poly.type
_entity_poly.pdbx_seq_one_letter_code
_entity_poly.pdbx_strand_id
1 'polypeptide(L)'
;MAAEAVLSSVLSVVFDRMSSPEVVNWIKGKKLTQKLIERLKTNLYAVQAFLIDAEQKQIKERAVKNWLDSLKDAMYVADDLLDEVFTKAATQKDPGTFLSGFSRFLNLQDRDVANKMEEVIDRIESLVIQKDTLGLREIPKENMSWRITTSLVETSDICGREEDKEVIIPFNMENAPCILLSKLKYLRALSFYRFPLESLPDSIGELIHLRYLDLSYTDMMTLPDTLCNLYNLQTLKLVGCWKLTALPVSMKDLTNLRYLDISLTRLHEMPEGMSKLTSLQVLSSYVVGKREGNKINELGALANLHQTIFIRKLENVVNSSEALEAKMFDKDGIQSLILNWSTDKLREYS
;
A
#
# COMPACT_ATOMS: atom_id res chain seq x y z
N MET A 1 -14.77 18.78 6.01
CA MET A 1 -13.41 19.31 5.77
C MET A 1 -12.36 18.24 5.50
N ALA A 2 -12.35 17.07 6.17
CA ALA A 2 -11.42 15.99 5.79
C ALA A 2 -11.74 15.35 4.42
N ALA A 3 -13.02 15.24 4.05
CA ALA A 3 -13.44 14.71 2.74
C ALA A 3 -13.00 15.62 1.58
N GLU A 4 -13.16 16.94 1.73
CA GLU A 4 -12.75 17.98 0.77
C GLU A 4 -11.28 17.86 0.39
N ALA A 5 -10.42 17.76 1.41
CA ALA A 5 -8.98 17.63 1.21
C ALA A 5 -8.63 16.34 0.46
N VAL A 6 -9.33 15.23 0.77
CA VAL A 6 -9.08 13.94 0.14
C VAL A 6 -9.53 13.94 -1.33
N LEU A 7 -10.77 14.34 -1.62
CA LEU A 7 -11.27 14.38 -3.00
C LEU A 7 -10.53 15.40 -3.87
N SER A 8 -10.21 16.57 -3.33
CA SER A 8 -9.41 17.56 -4.05
C SER A 8 -7.97 17.07 -4.29
N SER A 9 -7.38 16.29 -3.36
CA SER A 9 -6.04 15.72 -3.53
C SER A 9 -6.01 14.59 -4.57
N VAL A 10 -7.02 13.72 -4.59
CA VAL A 10 -7.12 12.63 -5.59
C VAL A 10 -7.38 13.25 -6.96
N LEU A 11 -8.24 14.26 -7.05
CA LEU A 11 -8.51 14.97 -8.30
C LEU A 11 -7.25 15.63 -8.86
N SER A 12 -6.45 16.30 -8.02
CA SER A 12 -5.18 16.89 -8.47
C SER A 12 -4.18 15.84 -8.93
N VAL A 13 -4.07 14.72 -8.22
CA VAL A 13 -3.18 13.60 -8.59
C VAL A 13 -3.58 13.01 -9.95
N VAL A 14 -4.88 12.78 -10.18
CA VAL A 14 -5.39 12.31 -11.47
C VAL A 14 -5.13 13.33 -12.58
N PHE A 15 -5.32 14.64 -12.32
CA PHE A 15 -5.01 15.70 -13.29
C PHE A 15 -3.53 15.75 -13.67
N ASP A 16 -2.64 15.67 -12.69
CA ASP A 16 -1.19 15.68 -12.91
C ASP A 16 -0.75 14.44 -13.69
N ARG A 17 -1.27 13.27 -13.30
CA ARG A 17 -0.99 11.98 -13.95
C ARG A 17 -1.46 11.95 -15.41
N MET A 18 -2.66 12.45 -15.69
CA MET A 18 -3.18 12.55 -17.06
C MET A 18 -2.44 13.57 -17.93
N SER A 19 -1.82 14.57 -17.31
CA SER A 19 -1.06 15.60 -18.02
C SER A 19 0.39 15.17 -18.27
N SER A 20 0.81 14.00 -17.76
CA SER A 20 2.17 13.49 -17.90
C SER A 20 2.49 13.06 -19.33
N PRO A 21 3.69 13.37 -19.85
CA PRO A 21 4.11 12.99 -21.20
C PRO A 21 4.01 11.49 -21.49
N GLU A 22 4.25 10.65 -20.50
CA GLU A 22 4.20 9.18 -20.57
C GLU A 22 2.79 8.69 -20.92
N VAL A 23 1.78 9.15 -20.17
CA VAL A 23 0.37 8.81 -20.40
C VAL A 23 -0.10 9.37 -21.75
N VAL A 24 0.23 10.63 -22.04
CA VAL A 24 -0.13 11.28 -23.30
C VAL A 24 0.48 10.54 -24.51
N ASN A 25 1.74 10.12 -24.44
CA ASN A 25 2.41 9.41 -25.53
C ASN A 25 1.92 7.97 -25.68
N TRP A 26 1.62 7.28 -24.58
CA TRP A 26 1.02 5.94 -24.60
C TRP A 26 -0.37 5.96 -25.24
N ILE A 27 -1.21 6.94 -24.87
CA ILE A 27 -2.55 7.14 -25.45
C ILE A 27 -2.46 7.49 -26.95
N LYS A 28 -1.55 8.40 -27.33
CA LYS A 28 -1.30 8.78 -28.75
C LYS A 28 -0.81 7.60 -29.59
N GLY A 29 0.05 6.74 -29.05
CA GLY A 29 0.62 5.58 -29.74
C GLY A 29 -0.39 4.45 -30.02
N LYS A 30 -1.54 4.44 -29.32
CA LYS A 30 -2.52 3.35 -29.36
C LYS A 30 -3.86 3.74 -30.03
N LYS A 31 -3.90 4.87 -30.76
CA LYS A 31 -5.11 5.41 -31.44
C LYS A 31 -6.29 5.73 -30.49
N LEU A 32 -6.10 5.76 -29.17
CA LEU A 32 -7.08 6.42 -28.30
C LEU A 32 -7.08 7.91 -28.67
N THR A 33 -8.23 8.40 -29.13
CA THR A 33 -8.33 9.74 -29.71
C THR A 33 -8.09 10.81 -28.66
N GLN A 34 -7.40 11.90 -29.01
CA GLN A 34 -7.29 13.15 -28.21
C GLN A 34 -8.64 13.57 -27.61
N LYS A 35 -9.73 13.24 -28.32
CA LYS A 35 -11.12 13.42 -27.89
C LYS A 35 -11.45 12.81 -26.52
N LEU A 36 -10.90 11.64 -26.16
CA LEU A 36 -11.15 11.00 -24.86
C LEU A 36 -10.48 11.74 -23.71
N ILE A 37 -9.24 12.20 -23.91
CA ILE A 37 -8.52 13.02 -22.93
C ILE A 37 -9.27 14.34 -22.69
N GLU A 38 -9.71 15.01 -23.74
CA GLU A 38 -10.44 16.28 -23.60
C GLU A 38 -11.82 16.09 -22.94
N ARG A 39 -12.52 14.99 -23.22
CA ARG A 39 -13.77 14.63 -22.53
C ARG A 39 -13.54 14.45 -21.03
N LEU A 40 -12.52 13.68 -20.66
CA LEU A 40 -12.20 13.42 -19.26
C LEU A 40 -11.82 14.71 -18.53
N LYS A 41 -10.94 15.53 -19.12
CA LYS A 41 -10.58 16.84 -18.55
C LYS A 41 -11.80 17.73 -18.33
N THR A 42 -12.68 17.82 -19.33
CA THR A 42 -13.93 18.62 -19.25
C THR A 42 -14.81 18.16 -18.09
N ASN A 43 -14.99 16.84 -17.95
CA ASN A 43 -15.81 16.27 -16.89
C ASN A 43 -15.21 16.48 -15.50
N LEU A 44 -13.89 16.35 -15.35
CA LEU A 44 -13.22 16.59 -14.07
C LEU A 44 -13.27 18.07 -13.64
N TYR A 45 -13.11 19.01 -14.59
CA TYR A 45 -13.27 20.44 -14.30
C TYR A 45 -14.70 20.78 -13.91
N ALA A 46 -15.69 20.17 -14.56
CA ALA A 46 -17.08 20.33 -14.18
C ALA A 46 -17.29 19.87 -12.73
N VAL A 47 -16.89 18.64 -12.39
CA VAL A 47 -16.97 18.08 -11.02
C VAL A 47 -16.34 19.01 -9.98
N GLN A 48 -15.17 19.58 -10.28
CA GLN A 48 -14.46 20.49 -9.38
C GLN A 48 -15.29 21.73 -9.02
N ALA A 49 -16.09 22.26 -9.96
CA ALA A 49 -16.83 23.50 -9.78
C ALA A 49 -17.97 23.42 -8.76
N PHE A 50 -18.50 22.21 -8.51
CA PHE A 50 -19.63 21.99 -7.60
C PHE A 50 -19.32 21.01 -6.47
N LEU A 51 -18.07 20.57 -6.34
CA LEU A 51 -17.63 19.66 -5.29
C LEU A 51 -17.86 20.23 -3.89
N ILE A 52 -17.60 21.54 -3.71
CA ILE A 52 -17.77 22.25 -2.44
C ILE A 52 -19.25 22.26 -2.00
N ASP A 53 -20.18 22.51 -2.93
CA ASP A 53 -21.62 22.50 -2.66
C ASP A 53 -22.11 21.08 -2.34
N ALA A 54 -21.66 20.09 -3.12
CA ALA A 54 -21.97 18.69 -2.88
C ALA A 54 -21.50 18.25 -1.49
N GLU A 55 -20.30 18.65 -1.08
CA GLU A 55 -19.76 18.31 0.23
C GLU A 55 -20.54 18.92 1.39
N GLN A 56 -21.03 20.15 1.25
CA GLN A 56 -21.87 20.79 2.26
C GLN A 56 -23.24 20.11 2.35
N LYS A 57 -23.82 19.74 1.20
CA LYS A 57 -25.12 19.06 1.12
C LYS A 57 -25.08 17.60 1.56
N GLN A 58 -23.95 16.90 1.45
CA GLN A 58 -23.82 15.49 1.85
C GLN A 58 -24.19 15.23 3.32
N ILE A 59 -24.07 16.25 4.18
CA ILE A 59 -24.39 16.17 5.60
C ILE A 59 -25.90 16.04 5.83
N LYS A 60 -26.70 16.64 4.94
CA LYS A 60 -28.17 16.71 5.07
C LYS A 60 -28.90 15.83 4.05
N GLU A 61 -28.30 15.58 2.91
CA GLU A 61 -28.93 14.91 1.77
C GLU A 61 -28.21 13.61 1.42
N ARG A 62 -28.86 12.48 1.73
CA ARG A 62 -28.31 11.14 1.49
C ARG A 62 -28.06 10.85 0.01
N ALA A 63 -28.87 11.44 -0.88
CA ALA A 63 -28.67 11.32 -2.32
C ALA A 63 -27.34 11.95 -2.77
N VAL A 64 -26.97 13.10 -2.19
CA VAL A 64 -25.70 13.78 -2.47
C VAL A 64 -24.51 13.00 -1.88
N LYS A 65 -24.67 12.38 -0.70
CA LYS A 65 -23.65 11.47 -0.13
C LYS A 65 -23.38 10.27 -1.05
N ASN A 66 -24.43 9.58 -1.51
CA ASN A 66 -24.28 8.43 -2.42
C ASN A 66 -23.65 8.85 -3.76
N TRP A 67 -23.98 10.05 -4.25
CA TRP A 67 -23.38 10.62 -5.45
C TRP A 67 -21.87 10.89 -5.26
N LEU A 68 -21.47 11.50 -4.14
CA LEU A 68 -20.06 11.72 -3.80
C LEU A 68 -19.28 10.41 -3.64
N ASP A 69 -19.89 9.38 -3.06
CA ASP A 69 -19.24 8.08 -2.93
C ASP A 69 -19.06 7.39 -4.29
N SER A 70 -20.04 7.53 -5.19
CA SER A 70 -19.92 7.06 -6.59
C SER A 70 -18.83 7.81 -7.36
N LEU A 71 -18.67 9.11 -7.11
CA LEU A 71 -17.60 9.92 -7.67
C LEU A 71 -16.23 9.49 -7.16
N LYS A 72 -16.09 9.28 -5.85
CA LYS A 72 -14.84 8.77 -5.24
C LYS A 72 -14.43 7.45 -5.89
N ASP A 73 -15.38 6.53 -6.03
CA ASP A 73 -15.13 5.22 -6.63
C ASP A 73 -14.60 5.35 -8.06
N ALA A 74 -15.25 6.16 -8.90
CA ALA A 74 -14.80 6.42 -10.27
C ALA A 74 -13.39 7.07 -10.32
N MET A 75 -13.07 7.97 -9.38
CA MET A 75 -11.76 8.61 -9.29
C MET A 75 -10.63 7.66 -8.87
N TYR A 76 -10.90 6.73 -7.96
CA TYR A 76 -9.91 5.72 -7.59
C TYR A 76 -9.64 4.73 -8.72
N VAL A 77 -10.69 4.30 -9.45
CA VAL A 77 -10.50 3.44 -10.63
C VAL A 77 -9.68 4.18 -11.71
N ALA A 78 -9.93 5.48 -11.92
CA ALA A 78 -9.12 6.29 -12.83
C ALA A 78 -7.64 6.33 -12.41
N ASP A 79 -7.37 6.57 -11.13
CA ASP A 79 -6.01 6.66 -10.57
C ASP A 79 -5.23 5.34 -10.73
N ASP A 80 -5.87 4.21 -10.47
CA ASP A 80 -5.27 2.87 -10.59
C ASP A 80 -4.96 2.52 -12.07
N LEU A 81 -5.87 2.83 -12.99
CA LEU A 81 -5.63 2.60 -14.43
C LEU A 81 -4.51 3.49 -14.96
N LEU A 82 -4.41 4.74 -14.48
CA LEU A 82 -3.32 5.63 -14.83
C LEU A 82 -1.98 5.10 -14.29
N ASP A 83 -1.92 4.59 -13.06
CA ASP A 83 -0.72 3.96 -12.50
C ASP A 83 -0.26 2.73 -13.32
N GLU A 84 -1.20 1.92 -13.81
CA GLU A 84 -0.90 0.80 -14.71
C GLU A 84 -0.28 1.29 -16.03
N VAL A 85 -0.84 2.35 -16.63
CA VAL A 85 -0.29 2.98 -17.85
C VAL A 85 1.10 3.55 -17.60
N PHE A 86 1.32 4.23 -16.47
CA PHE A 86 2.62 4.78 -16.08
C PHE A 86 3.69 3.68 -15.98
N THR A 87 3.36 2.59 -15.29
CA THR A 87 4.27 1.46 -15.10
C THR A 87 4.62 0.80 -16.44
N LYS A 88 3.65 0.66 -17.35
CA LYS A 88 3.87 0.13 -18.70
C LYS A 88 4.68 1.07 -19.59
N ALA A 89 4.43 2.38 -19.52
CA ALA A 89 5.19 3.38 -20.28
C ALA A 89 6.66 3.46 -19.83
N ALA A 90 6.94 3.20 -18.54
CA ALA A 90 8.31 3.15 -18.01
C ALA A 90 9.08 1.90 -18.49
N THR A 91 8.42 0.75 -18.59
CA THR A 91 9.06 -0.53 -18.97
C THR A 91 9.29 -0.69 -20.48
N GLN A 92 8.58 0.05 -21.33
CA GLN A 92 8.79 0.03 -22.80
C GLN A 92 10.03 0.82 -23.28
N LYS A 93 10.73 1.54 -22.40
CA LYS A 93 11.94 2.31 -22.76
C LYS A 93 13.22 1.47 -22.88
N ASP A 94 13.18 0.16 -22.62
CA ASP A 94 14.37 -0.71 -22.66
C ASP A 94 14.29 -1.76 -23.80
N PRO A 95 14.97 -1.56 -24.95
CA PRO A 95 14.89 -2.44 -26.12
C PRO A 95 15.95 -3.55 -26.07
N GLY A 96 15.98 -4.34 -24.99
CA GLY A 96 16.94 -5.44 -24.78
C GLY A 96 16.33 -6.83 -24.99
N THR A 97 16.20 -7.24 -26.25
CA THR A 97 16.22 -8.63 -26.75
C THR A 97 15.56 -9.73 -25.89
N PHE A 98 14.22 -9.93 -25.97
CA PHE A 98 13.59 -11.24 -25.73
C PHE A 98 12.13 -11.41 -26.26
N LEU A 99 11.63 -10.54 -27.15
CA LEU A 99 10.17 -10.38 -27.34
C LEU A 99 9.68 -10.50 -28.80
N SER A 100 9.69 -11.70 -29.38
CA SER A 100 8.83 -11.99 -30.55
C SER A 100 7.50 -12.67 -30.18
N GLY A 101 7.45 -13.36 -29.02
CA GLY A 101 6.23 -14.01 -28.51
C GLY A 101 5.34 -13.13 -27.62
N PHE A 102 5.92 -12.13 -26.94
CA PHE A 102 5.23 -11.28 -25.94
C PHE A 102 4.45 -10.10 -26.53
N SER A 103 4.74 -9.70 -27.77
CA SER A 103 4.09 -8.56 -28.42
C SER A 103 2.58 -8.76 -28.65
N ARG A 104 2.11 -10.00 -28.79
CA ARG A 104 0.66 -10.31 -28.90
C ARG A 104 -0.06 -10.25 -27.56
N PHE A 105 0.60 -10.64 -26.47
CA PHE A 105 0.00 -10.64 -25.12
C PHE A 105 -0.20 -9.21 -24.57
N LEU A 106 0.76 -8.32 -24.81
CA LEU A 106 0.67 -6.91 -24.37
C LEU A 106 -0.47 -6.16 -25.07
N ASN A 107 -0.71 -6.42 -26.36
CA ASN A 107 -1.80 -5.76 -27.10
C ASN A 107 -3.20 -6.13 -26.60
N LEU A 108 -3.40 -7.32 -26.02
CA LEU A 108 -4.69 -7.73 -25.44
C LEU A 108 -4.97 -7.04 -24.11
N GLN A 109 -3.96 -6.96 -23.22
CA GLN A 109 -4.07 -6.24 -21.94
C GLN A 109 -4.18 -4.71 -22.14
N ASP A 110 -3.53 -4.14 -23.15
CA ASP A 110 -3.64 -2.71 -23.44
C ASP A 110 -5.05 -2.30 -23.89
N ARG A 111 -5.75 -3.19 -24.63
CA ARG A 111 -7.15 -2.97 -25.02
C ARG A 111 -8.09 -3.05 -23.83
N ASP A 112 -7.80 -3.92 -22.86
CA ASP A 112 -8.57 -4.06 -21.62
C ASP A 112 -8.47 -2.80 -20.75
N VAL A 113 -7.27 -2.26 -20.56
CA VAL A 113 -7.04 -0.98 -19.84
C VAL A 113 -7.73 0.18 -20.53
N ALA A 114 -7.66 0.25 -21.87
CA ALA A 114 -8.33 1.29 -22.63
C ALA A 114 -9.85 1.25 -22.50
N ASN A 115 -10.46 0.06 -22.61
CA ASN A 115 -11.91 -0.11 -22.44
C ASN A 115 -12.36 0.26 -21.02
N LYS A 116 -11.58 -0.13 -20.00
CA LYS A 116 -11.86 0.25 -18.60
C LYS A 116 -11.74 1.76 -18.37
N MET A 117 -10.80 2.42 -19.06
CA MET A 117 -10.68 3.87 -19.00
C MET A 117 -11.88 4.58 -19.64
N GLU A 118 -12.38 4.06 -20.77
CA GLU A 118 -13.63 4.55 -21.37
C GLU A 118 -14.83 4.38 -20.43
N GLU A 119 -14.94 3.23 -19.74
CA GLU A 119 -15.98 2.98 -18.74
C GLU A 119 -15.94 3.98 -17.57
N VAL A 120 -14.73 4.32 -17.08
CA VAL A 120 -14.54 5.35 -16.06
C VAL A 120 -14.98 6.73 -16.56
N ILE A 121 -14.65 7.09 -17.80
CA ILE A 121 -15.05 8.36 -18.41
C ILE A 121 -16.57 8.45 -18.49
N ASP A 122 -17.24 7.42 -18.99
CA ASP A 122 -18.70 7.39 -19.13
C ASP A 122 -19.39 7.43 -17.75
N ARG A 123 -18.78 6.80 -16.73
CA ARG A 123 -19.28 6.87 -15.35
C ARG A 123 -19.16 8.28 -14.77
N ILE A 124 -18.04 8.97 -14.96
CA ILE A 124 -17.86 10.37 -14.52
C ILE A 124 -18.83 11.29 -15.28
N GLU A 125 -19.03 11.06 -16.58
CA GLU A 125 -19.98 11.84 -17.39
C GLU A 125 -21.41 11.67 -16.87
N SER A 126 -21.82 10.45 -16.51
CA SER A 126 -23.13 10.19 -15.90
C SER A 126 -23.29 10.94 -14.57
N LEU A 127 -22.23 11.07 -13.77
CA LEU A 127 -22.24 11.80 -12.51
C LEU A 127 -22.34 13.31 -12.73
N VAL A 128 -21.69 13.85 -13.76
CA VAL A 128 -21.82 15.25 -14.17
C VAL A 128 -23.26 15.57 -14.57
N ILE A 129 -23.94 14.68 -15.29
CA ILE A 129 -25.35 14.84 -15.67
C ILE A 129 -26.28 14.75 -14.45
N GLN A 130 -25.99 13.85 -13.49
CA GLN A 130 -26.78 13.72 -12.27
C GLN A 130 -26.76 14.97 -11.37
N LYS A 131 -25.80 15.90 -11.58
CA LYS A 131 -25.69 17.14 -10.80
C LYS A 131 -26.97 17.98 -10.88
N ASP A 132 -27.60 18.04 -12.06
CA ASP A 132 -28.74 18.91 -12.31
C ASP A 132 -29.98 18.39 -11.57
N THR A 133 -30.12 17.06 -11.48
CA THR A 133 -31.15 16.37 -10.70
C THR A 133 -30.96 16.54 -9.19
N LEU A 134 -29.71 16.70 -8.74
CA LEU A 134 -29.33 16.92 -7.34
C LEU A 134 -29.28 18.40 -6.95
N GLY A 135 -29.55 19.31 -7.90
CA GLY A 135 -29.56 20.77 -7.66
C GLY A 135 -28.23 21.32 -7.16
N LEU A 136 -27.10 20.71 -7.55
CA LEU A 136 -25.75 21.13 -7.14
C LEU A 136 -25.37 22.44 -7.86
N ARG A 137 -24.82 23.40 -7.11
CA ARG A 137 -24.51 24.76 -7.60
C ARG A 137 -23.00 25.01 -7.62
N GLU A 138 -22.58 25.81 -8.58
CA GLU A 138 -21.21 26.33 -8.63
C GLU A 138 -21.05 27.42 -7.57
N ILE A 139 -20.08 27.26 -6.67
CA ILE A 139 -19.76 28.26 -5.64
C ILE A 139 -18.52 29.05 -6.09
N PRO A 140 -18.62 30.37 -6.34
CA PRO A 140 -17.47 31.19 -6.69
C PRO A 140 -16.41 31.20 -5.57
N LYS A 141 -15.13 31.09 -5.95
CA LYS A 141 -13.96 31.01 -5.05
C LYS A 141 -13.80 32.18 -4.07
N GLU A 142 -14.54 33.27 -4.22
CA GLU A 142 -14.33 34.52 -3.46
C GLU A 142 -14.96 34.56 -2.06
N ASN A 143 -15.80 33.60 -1.68
CA ASN A 143 -16.60 33.67 -0.43
C ASN A 143 -16.24 32.63 0.64
N MET A 144 -14.96 32.31 0.83
CA MET A 144 -14.49 31.45 1.91
C MET A 144 -13.94 32.26 3.11
N SER A 145 -14.83 32.85 3.89
CA SER A 145 -14.51 33.39 5.22
C SER A 145 -15.50 32.89 6.26
N TRP A 146 -15.23 31.70 6.82
CA TRP A 146 -15.55 31.44 8.23
C TRP A 146 -14.85 30.16 8.76
N ARG A 147 -13.84 30.43 9.60
CA ARG A 147 -13.44 29.72 10.82
C ARG A 147 -13.13 28.21 10.72
N ILE A 148 -11.87 27.95 10.39
CA ILE A 148 -11.13 26.78 10.86
C ILE A 148 -10.99 26.89 12.39
N THR A 149 -11.46 25.89 13.13
CA THR A 149 -10.99 25.64 14.51
C THR A 149 -10.48 24.22 14.57
N THR A 150 -9.22 24.08 14.97
CA THR A 150 -8.56 22.82 15.27
C THR A 150 -8.85 22.49 16.73
N SER A 151 -9.45 21.34 17.01
CA SER A 151 -9.51 20.82 18.38
C SER A 151 -8.61 19.60 18.51
N LEU A 152 -7.60 19.76 19.36
CA LEU A 152 -6.76 18.72 19.93
C LEU A 152 -7.66 17.75 20.72
N VAL A 153 -7.59 16.44 20.44
CA VAL A 153 -8.19 15.40 21.29
C VAL A 153 -7.24 14.22 21.42
N GLU A 154 -7.13 13.74 22.66
CA GLU A 154 -6.30 12.65 23.14
C GLU A 154 -6.59 11.30 22.47
N THR A 155 -5.54 10.49 22.45
CA THR A 155 -5.46 9.16 21.84
C THR A 155 -6.19 8.10 22.64
N SER A 156 -7.35 7.67 22.14
CA SER A 156 -7.84 6.29 22.28
C SER A 156 -9.18 6.18 21.59
N ASP A 157 -9.20 5.94 20.28
CA ASP A 157 -10.39 5.42 19.60
C ASP A 157 -10.00 4.79 18.27
N ILE A 158 -10.60 3.63 18.00
CA ILE A 158 -10.48 2.91 16.72
C ILE A 158 -11.05 3.82 15.63
N CYS A 159 -10.17 4.30 14.75
CA CYS A 159 -10.56 5.07 13.57
C CYS A 159 -11.10 4.13 12.49
N GLY A 160 -12.42 4.11 12.33
CA GLY A 160 -13.18 3.44 11.27
C GLY A 160 -14.61 3.98 11.27
N ARG A 161 -15.30 3.98 10.12
CA ARG A 161 -16.68 4.51 10.01
C ARG A 161 -17.59 3.68 10.93
N GLU A 162 -18.54 4.31 11.63
CA GLU A 162 -19.50 3.62 12.52
C GLU A 162 -20.22 2.42 11.86
N GLU A 163 -20.34 2.41 10.53
CA GLU A 163 -20.93 1.33 9.73
C GLU A 163 -19.97 0.14 9.49
N ASP A 164 -18.65 0.33 9.64
CA ASP A 164 -17.62 -0.72 9.55
C ASP A 164 -17.29 -1.32 10.93
N LYS A 165 -17.66 -0.65 12.02
CA LYS A 165 -17.41 -1.11 13.40
C LYS A 165 -18.22 -2.36 13.76
N GLU A 166 -19.41 -2.53 13.18
CA GLU A 166 -20.24 -3.73 13.39
C GLU A 166 -19.79 -4.96 12.57
N VAL A 167 -18.88 -4.77 11.61
CA VAL A 167 -18.45 -5.83 10.67
C VAL A 167 -17.19 -6.55 11.16
N ILE A 168 -16.47 -5.98 12.12
CA ILE A 168 -15.19 -6.53 12.66
C ILE A 168 -15.45 -7.56 13.79
N ILE A 169 -16.71 -7.75 14.18
CA ILE A 169 -17.09 -8.51 15.39
C ILE A 169 -16.88 -10.03 15.30
N PRO A 170 -16.77 -10.71 14.14
CA PRO A 170 -16.42 -12.13 14.14
C PRO A 170 -15.17 -12.45 13.32
N PHE A 171 -14.00 -11.90 13.66
CA PHE A 171 -12.72 -12.49 13.23
C PHE A 171 -12.40 -13.83 13.94
N ASN A 172 -13.25 -14.23 14.89
CA ASN A 172 -13.13 -15.47 15.68
C ASN A 172 -13.99 -16.64 15.16
N MET A 173 -14.55 -16.53 13.95
CA MET A 173 -15.35 -17.58 13.30
C MET A 173 -14.64 -18.06 12.04
N GLU A 174 -14.40 -19.37 11.92
CA GLU A 174 -13.55 -20.05 10.90
C GLU A 174 -13.76 -19.64 9.43
N ASN A 175 -14.83 -18.90 9.08
CA ASN A 175 -15.16 -18.52 7.69
C ASN A 175 -15.60 -17.06 7.48
N ALA A 176 -15.78 -16.26 8.53
CA ALA A 176 -16.25 -14.88 8.41
C ALA A 176 -15.18 -13.88 7.89
N PRO A 177 -13.89 -14.00 8.25
CA PRO A 177 -12.82 -13.13 7.71
C PRO A 177 -12.71 -13.17 6.19
N CYS A 178 -12.79 -14.37 5.58
CA CYS A 178 -12.58 -14.56 4.14
C CYS A 178 -13.67 -13.87 3.29
N ILE A 179 -14.92 -13.91 3.76
CA ILE A 179 -16.05 -13.27 3.07
C ILE A 179 -15.97 -11.74 3.16
N LEU A 180 -15.40 -11.21 4.24
CA LEU A 180 -15.23 -9.78 4.43
C LEU A 180 -14.04 -9.23 3.64
N LEU A 181 -12.90 -9.90 3.68
CA LEU A 181 -11.70 -9.46 2.95
C LEU A 181 -11.90 -9.53 1.44
N SER A 182 -12.60 -10.55 0.93
CA SER A 182 -12.93 -10.65 -0.51
C SER A 182 -13.85 -9.52 -1.01
N LYS A 183 -14.55 -8.80 -0.13
CA LYS A 183 -15.34 -7.60 -0.48
C LYS A 183 -14.54 -6.30 -0.41
N LEU A 184 -13.38 -6.32 0.23
CA LEU A 184 -12.54 -5.14 0.48
C LEU A 184 -11.31 -5.10 -0.44
N LYS A 185 -11.44 -5.54 -1.70
CA LYS A 185 -10.33 -5.74 -2.65
C LYS A 185 -9.44 -4.50 -2.84
N TYR A 186 -10.01 -3.31 -2.70
CA TYR A 186 -9.30 -2.03 -2.89
C TYR A 186 -8.71 -1.44 -1.61
N LEU A 187 -8.70 -2.19 -0.51
CA LEU A 187 -8.19 -1.72 0.76
C LEU A 187 -6.69 -1.40 0.63
N ARG A 188 -6.31 -0.16 0.98
CA ARG A 188 -4.92 0.31 0.93
C ARG A 188 -4.23 0.30 2.29
N ALA A 189 -5.00 0.32 3.38
CA ALA A 189 -4.49 0.27 4.74
C ALA A 189 -5.39 -0.59 5.62
N LEU A 190 -4.79 -1.51 6.38
CA LEU A 190 -5.46 -2.41 7.31
C LEU A 190 -4.68 -2.44 8.63
N SER A 191 -5.39 -2.35 9.75
CA SER A 191 -4.78 -2.40 11.08
C SER A 191 -5.61 -3.27 12.01
N PHE A 192 -4.93 -4.20 12.67
CA PHE A 192 -5.40 -5.05 13.75
C PHE A 192 -4.62 -4.76 15.04
N TYR A 193 -4.11 -3.52 15.19
CA TYR A 193 -3.38 -3.10 16.38
C TYR A 193 -4.12 -3.48 17.67
N ARG A 194 -3.47 -4.26 18.54
CA ARG A 194 -4.04 -4.79 19.80
C ARG A 194 -5.34 -5.58 19.64
N PHE A 195 -5.63 -6.09 18.45
CA PHE A 195 -6.76 -6.97 18.23
C PHE A 195 -6.39 -8.41 18.63
N PRO A 196 -7.28 -9.19 19.27
CA PRO A 196 -7.02 -10.58 19.64
C PRO A 196 -7.08 -11.50 18.42
N LEU A 197 -6.16 -11.29 17.47
CA LEU A 197 -6.01 -12.07 16.26
C LEU A 197 -4.96 -13.16 16.48
N GLU A 198 -5.35 -14.43 16.35
CA GLU A 198 -4.42 -15.58 16.49
C GLU A 198 -3.84 -16.04 15.15
N SER A 199 -4.56 -15.80 14.05
CA SER A 199 -4.12 -16.11 12.70
C SER A 199 -4.73 -15.13 11.70
N LEU A 200 -4.05 -14.95 10.57
CA LEU A 200 -4.55 -14.18 9.44
C LEU A 200 -4.98 -15.18 8.35
N PRO A 201 -6.18 -15.05 7.77
CA PRO A 201 -6.64 -15.97 6.74
C PRO A 201 -5.82 -15.81 5.46
N ASP A 202 -5.71 -16.89 4.67
CA ASP A 202 -4.99 -16.89 3.40
C ASP A 202 -5.53 -15.85 2.39
N SER A 203 -6.81 -15.49 2.50
CA SER A 203 -7.46 -14.46 1.69
C SER A 203 -6.84 -13.07 1.84
N ILE A 204 -5.98 -12.82 2.84
CA ILE A 204 -5.23 -11.56 2.93
C ILE A 204 -4.43 -11.30 1.64
N GLY A 205 -3.90 -12.35 1.01
CA GLY A 205 -3.13 -12.24 -0.22
C GLY A 205 -3.93 -11.74 -1.43
N GLU A 206 -5.26 -11.68 -1.33
CA GLU A 206 -6.13 -11.11 -2.37
C GLU A 206 -6.21 -9.58 -2.30
N LEU A 207 -5.79 -8.97 -1.19
CA LEU A 207 -5.79 -7.51 -1.00
C LEU A 207 -4.60 -6.84 -1.69
N ILE A 208 -4.38 -7.12 -2.98
CA ILE A 208 -3.18 -6.73 -3.72
C ILE A 208 -2.90 -5.22 -3.75
N HIS A 209 -3.89 -4.38 -3.44
CA HIS A 209 -3.77 -2.92 -3.34
C HIS A 209 -3.27 -2.43 -1.97
N LEU A 210 -3.12 -3.34 -0.99
CA LEU A 210 -2.71 -3.01 0.36
C LEU A 210 -1.29 -2.48 0.39
N ARG A 211 -1.10 -1.32 1.02
CA ARG A 211 0.18 -0.63 1.19
C ARG A 211 0.62 -0.60 2.65
N TYR A 212 -0.33 -0.68 3.58
CA TYR A 212 -0.08 -0.64 5.02
C TYR A 212 -0.81 -1.79 5.71
N LEU A 213 -0.06 -2.60 6.46
CA LEU A 213 -0.60 -3.65 7.32
C LEU A 213 0.04 -3.55 8.71
N ASP A 214 -0.81 -3.38 9.73
CA ASP A 214 -0.38 -3.34 11.12
C ASP A 214 -1.04 -4.46 11.91
N LEU A 215 -0.24 -5.41 12.38
CA LEU A 215 -0.65 -6.54 13.21
C LEU A 215 -0.03 -6.44 14.60
N SER A 216 0.45 -5.25 14.98
CA SER A 216 1.19 -5.09 16.23
C SER A 216 0.33 -5.43 17.44
N TYR A 217 0.96 -6.04 18.44
CA TYR A 217 0.33 -6.48 19.70
C TYR A 217 -0.86 -7.42 19.50
N THR A 218 -0.82 -8.25 18.46
CA THR A 218 -1.73 -9.39 18.26
C THR A 218 -1.13 -10.67 18.84
N ASP A 219 -1.97 -11.68 19.05
CA ASP A 219 -1.58 -13.00 19.58
C ASP A 219 -1.21 -13.99 18.46
N MET A 220 -0.79 -13.51 17.30
CA MET A 220 -0.50 -14.33 16.13
C MET A 220 0.69 -15.26 16.33
N MET A 221 0.53 -16.53 15.94
CA MET A 221 1.62 -17.52 15.94
C MET A 221 2.38 -17.58 14.62
N THR A 222 1.68 -17.44 13.50
CA THR A 222 2.24 -17.50 12.14
C THR A 222 1.54 -16.49 11.22
N LEU A 223 2.24 -16.10 10.16
CA LEU A 223 1.67 -15.34 9.04
C LEU A 223 1.47 -16.29 7.85
N PRO A 224 0.37 -16.20 7.10
CA PRO A 224 0.16 -17.03 5.91
C PRO A 224 1.14 -16.64 4.81
N ASP A 225 1.63 -17.62 4.04
CA ASP A 225 2.54 -17.36 2.91
C ASP A 225 1.89 -16.49 1.82
N THR A 226 0.56 -16.50 1.71
CA THR A 226 -0.18 -15.64 0.78
C THR A 226 -0.05 -14.15 1.10
N LEU A 227 0.39 -13.75 2.31
CA LEU A 227 0.74 -12.36 2.62
C LEU A 227 1.80 -11.83 1.66
N CYS A 228 2.70 -12.68 1.18
CA CYS A 228 3.74 -12.31 0.21
C CYS A 228 3.20 -11.99 -1.19
N ASN A 229 1.92 -12.24 -1.46
CA ASN A 229 1.24 -11.79 -2.69
C ASN A 229 0.97 -10.28 -2.68
N LEU A 230 1.12 -9.61 -1.52
CA LEU A 230 0.93 -8.18 -1.36
C LEU A 230 2.14 -7.40 -1.89
N TYR A 231 2.48 -7.55 -3.17
CA TYR A 231 3.68 -6.94 -3.77
C TYR A 231 3.68 -5.41 -3.72
N ASN A 232 2.54 -4.75 -3.48
CA ASN A 232 2.41 -3.30 -3.26
C ASN A 232 2.59 -2.88 -1.79
N LEU A 233 2.77 -3.82 -0.87
CA LEU A 233 2.89 -3.53 0.56
C LEU A 233 4.15 -2.70 0.83
N GLN A 234 3.98 -1.55 1.49
CA GLN A 234 5.06 -0.62 1.81
C GLN A 234 5.41 -0.66 3.29
N THR A 235 4.44 -0.94 4.16
CA THR A 235 4.60 -0.98 5.61
C THR A 235 3.98 -2.24 6.18
N LEU A 236 4.79 -3.02 6.90
CA LEU A 236 4.36 -4.16 7.69
C LEU A 236 4.83 -3.97 9.14
N LYS A 237 3.89 -3.89 10.09
CA LYS A 237 4.18 -3.79 11.52
C LYS A 237 3.74 -5.05 12.24
N LEU A 238 4.67 -5.64 12.98
CA LEU A 238 4.54 -6.88 13.75
C LEU A 238 5.05 -6.66 15.19
N VAL A 239 5.06 -5.41 15.65
CA VAL A 239 5.64 -5.06 16.95
C VAL A 239 4.89 -5.76 18.06
N GLY A 240 5.60 -6.44 18.96
CA GLY A 240 4.97 -7.07 20.11
C GLY A 240 4.13 -8.30 19.78
N CYS A 241 4.23 -8.85 18.56
CA CYS A 241 3.73 -10.19 18.24
C CYS A 241 4.62 -11.25 18.89
N TRP A 242 4.47 -11.41 20.21
CA TRP A 242 5.37 -12.21 21.04
C TRP A 242 5.27 -13.73 20.81
N LYS A 243 4.17 -14.22 20.22
CA LYS A 243 4.02 -15.63 19.81
C LYS A 243 4.56 -15.93 18.40
N LEU A 244 4.89 -14.91 17.61
CA LEU A 244 5.34 -15.08 16.23
C LEU A 244 6.76 -15.67 16.18
N THR A 245 6.90 -16.87 15.62
CA THR A 245 8.17 -17.64 15.60
C THR A 245 8.88 -17.64 14.25
N ALA A 246 8.14 -17.41 13.16
CA ALA A 246 8.66 -17.35 11.80
C ALA A 246 7.92 -16.30 10.97
N LEU A 247 8.63 -15.73 9.99
CA LEU A 247 8.03 -14.95 8.90
C LEU A 247 7.78 -15.88 7.70
N PRO A 248 6.87 -15.51 6.77
CA PRO A 248 6.61 -16.26 5.55
C PRO A 248 7.88 -16.55 4.73
N VAL A 249 7.91 -17.70 4.04
CA VAL A 249 9.11 -18.13 3.28
C VAL A 249 9.37 -17.22 2.08
N SER A 250 8.30 -16.67 1.50
CA SER A 250 8.33 -15.82 0.30
C SER A 250 8.45 -14.31 0.61
N MET A 251 8.93 -13.93 1.79
CA MET A 251 9.08 -12.51 2.17
C MET A 251 9.91 -11.69 1.17
N LYS A 252 10.83 -12.33 0.44
CA LYS A 252 11.64 -11.75 -0.64
C LYS A 252 10.83 -11.15 -1.80
N ASP A 253 9.55 -11.50 -1.92
CA ASP A 253 8.67 -11.04 -3.00
C ASP A 253 8.00 -9.68 -2.70
N LEU A 254 8.08 -9.20 -1.44
CA LEU A 254 7.58 -7.89 -1.01
C LEU A 254 8.54 -6.74 -1.40
N THR A 255 8.92 -6.66 -2.68
CA THR A 255 9.99 -5.77 -3.19
C THR A 255 9.72 -4.27 -3.01
N ASN A 256 8.45 -3.86 -2.80
CA ASN A 256 8.07 -2.49 -2.47
C ASN A 256 8.06 -2.17 -0.97
N LEU A 257 8.38 -3.14 -0.10
CA LEU A 257 8.38 -2.95 1.33
C LEU A 257 9.48 -1.95 1.73
N ARG A 258 9.08 -0.91 2.46
CA ARG A 258 9.95 0.16 2.95
C ARG A 258 10.13 0.11 4.46
N TYR A 259 9.13 -0.39 5.17
CA TYR A 259 9.10 -0.42 6.62
C TYR A 259 8.68 -1.82 7.10
N LEU A 260 9.59 -2.52 7.77
CA LEU A 260 9.33 -3.77 8.45
C LEU A 260 9.72 -3.63 9.93
N ASP A 261 8.72 -3.65 10.80
CA ASP A 261 8.96 -3.65 12.23
C ASP A 261 8.58 -4.99 12.87
N ILE A 262 9.60 -5.73 13.27
CA ILE A 262 9.53 -7.03 13.96
C ILE A 262 10.09 -6.93 15.39
N SER A 263 10.05 -5.75 15.99
CA SER A 263 10.47 -5.54 17.37
C SER A 263 9.63 -6.36 18.32
N LEU A 264 10.23 -6.85 19.41
CA LEU A 264 9.52 -7.61 20.44
C LEU A 264 8.82 -8.89 19.93
N THR A 265 9.33 -9.48 18.85
CA THR A 265 8.93 -10.80 18.33
C THR A 265 9.87 -11.90 18.82
N ARG A 266 9.42 -13.16 18.79
CA ARG A 266 10.23 -14.35 19.11
C ARG A 266 10.73 -15.10 17.87
N LEU A 267 10.93 -14.37 16.76
CA LEU A 267 11.43 -14.93 15.51
C LEU A 267 12.73 -15.72 15.72
N HIS A 268 12.78 -16.95 15.21
CA HIS A 268 13.96 -17.80 15.33
C HIS A 268 15.05 -17.49 14.29
N GLU A 269 14.67 -17.14 13.07
CA GLU A 269 15.59 -16.73 11.99
C GLU A 269 14.83 -15.88 10.96
N MET A 270 15.56 -15.15 10.13
CA MET A 270 14.98 -14.50 8.96
C MET A 270 14.71 -15.53 7.85
N PRO A 271 13.68 -15.31 7.01
CA PRO A 271 13.46 -16.10 5.80
C PRO A 271 14.56 -15.81 4.77
N GLU A 272 14.67 -16.68 3.77
CA GLU A 272 15.73 -16.57 2.76
C GLU A 272 15.46 -15.48 1.71
N GLY A 273 16.52 -14.78 1.28
CA GLY A 273 16.46 -13.81 0.19
C GLY A 273 16.03 -12.41 0.60
N MET A 274 16.26 -12.02 1.86
CA MET A 274 15.99 -10.66 2.35
C MET A 274 16.77 -9.60 1.57
N SER A 275 17.90 -9.96 0.95
CA SER A 275 18.68 -9.10 0.04
C SER A 275 17.87 -8.54 -1.14
N LYS A 276 16.74 -9.17 -1.51
CA LYS A 276 15.85 -8.67 -2.58
C LYS A 276 15.03 -7.45 -2.18
N LEU A 277 14.88 -7.15 -0.89
CA LEU A 277 14.08 -6.03 -0.40
C LEU A 277 14.85 -4.70 -0.49
N THR A 278 15.36 -4.35 -1.66
CA THR A 278 16.25 -3.19 -1.87
C THR A 278 15.58 -1.83 -1.60
N SER A 279 14.25 -1.80 -1.59
CA SER A 279 13.44 -0.63 -1.19
C SER A 279 13.32 -0.45 0.33
N LEU A 280 13.79 -1.41 1.14
CA LEU A 280 13.63 -1.40 2.58
C LEU A 280 14.46 -0.28 3.21
N GLN A 281 13.79 0.58 3.97
CA GLN A 281 14.38 1.75 4.62
C GLN A 281 14.47 1.57 6.13
N VAL A 282 13.49 0.89 6.73
CA VAL A 282 13.46 0.60 8.15
C VAL A 282 13.28 -0.90 8.34
N LEU A 283 14.23 -1.50 9.05
CA LEU A 283 14.17 -2.85 9.54
C LEU A 283 14.54 -2.82 11.03
N SER A 284 13.58 -3.05 11.91
CA SER A 284 13.85 -2.90 13.35
C SER A 284 14.75 -3.99 13.91
N SER A 285 14.70 -5.22 13.38
CA SER A 285 15.61 -6.29 13.78
C SER A 285 15.94 -7.23 12.62
N TYR A 286 17.14 -7.80 12.63
CA TYR A 286 17.53 -8.90 11.75
C TYR A 286 17.99 -10.09 12.60
N VAL A 287 17.38 -11.26 12.41
CA VAL A 287 17.74 -12.49 13.14
C VAL A 287 18.58 -13.38 12.25
N VAL A 288 19.90 -13.42 12.50
CA VAL A 288 20.84 -14.15 11.65
C VAL A 288 20.53 -15.65 11.67
N GLY A 289 20.28 -16.23 10.50
CA GLY A 289 20.08 -17.67 10.32
C GLY A 289 21.38 -18.42 10.05
N LYS A 290 21.28 -19.73 9.87
CA LYS A 290 22.43 -20.63 9.63
C LYS A 290 22.60 -21.06 8.18
N ARG A 291 21.59 -20.83 7.32
CA ARG A 291 21.55 -21.32 5.95
C ARG A 291 21.99 -20.23 4.98
N GLU A 292 22.48 -20.63 3.81
CA GLU A 292 22.66 -19.67 2.72
C GLU A 292 21.33 -18.99 2.40
N GLY A 293 21.36 -17.68 2.15
CA GLY A 293 20.16 -16.88 1.91
C GLY A 293 19.53 -16.26 3.16
N ASN A 294 19.92 -16.63 4.38
CA ASN A 294 19.46 -15.97 5.62
C ASN A 294 20.59 -15.61 6.61
N LYS A 295 21.83 -15.64 6.14
CA LYS A 295 23.02 -15.17 6.83
C LYS A 295 23.06 -13.64 6.95
N ILE A 296 24.05 -13.13 7.68
CA ILE A 296 24.19 -11.68 7.90
C ILE A 296 24.55 -10.92 6.60
N ASN A 297 25.18 -11.59 5.64
CA ASN A 297 25.59 -10.98 4.37
C ASN A 297 24.41 -10.51 3.49
N GLU A 298 23.19 -11.05 3.69
CA GLU A 298 21.97 -10.56 3.03
C GLU A 298 21.72 -9.06 3.28
N LEU A 299 22.11 -8.54 4.44
CA LEU A 299 22.02 -7.11 4.78
C LEU A 299 22.90 -6.23 3.86
N GLY A 300 23.89 -6.82 3.18
CA GLY A 300 24.79 -6.13 2.27
C GLY A 300 24.07 -5.44 1.11
N ALA A 301 22.98 -6.02 0.61
CA ALA A 301 22.17 -5.46 -0.47
C ALA A 301 21.20 -4.35 -0.01
N LEU A 302 20.93 -4.26 1.29
CA LEU A 302 19.97 -3.32 1.88
C LEU A 302 20.63 -1.96 2.17
N ALA A 303 21.11 -1.29 1.11
CA ALA A 303 21.92 -0.08 1.22
C ALA A 303 21.21 1.11 1.89
N ASN A 304 19.88 1.18 1.78
CA ASN A 304 19.07 2.31 2.23
C ASN A 304 18.51 2.12 3.65
N LEU A 305 19.11 1.27 4.49
CA LEU A 305 18.63 1.13 5.88
C LEU A 305 19.01 2.35 6.72
N HIS A 306 18.05 2.82 7.50
CA HIS A 306 18.20 3.95 8.41
C HIS A 306 17.73 3.62 9.83
N GLN A 307 17.98 4.54 10.77
CA GLN A 307 17.56 4.47 12.18
C GLN A 307 18.29 3.38 12.99
N THR A 308 17.60 2.81 13.98
CA THR A 308 18.15 1.78 14.87
C THR A 308 17.83 0.39 14.33
N ILE A 309 18.83 -0.49 14.28
CA ILE A 309 18.65 -1.90 13.91
C ILE A 309 19.25 -2.82 14.98
N PHE A 310 18.48 -3.86 15.33
CA PHE A 310 18.91 -4.92 16.25
C PHE A 310 19.32 -6.16 15.46
N ILE A 311 20.61 -6.51 15.46
CA ILE A 311 21.08 -7.79 14.92
C ILE A 311 21.12 -8.82 16.04
N ARG A 312 20.27 -9.84 15.92
CA ARG A 312 20.10 -10.93 16.89
C ARG A 312 20.72 -12.21 16.35
N LYS A 313 21.05 -13.13 17.27
CA LYS A 313 21.66 -14.44 16.98
C LYS A 313 23.01 -14.37 16.28
N LEU A 314 23.85 -13.42 16.70
CA LEU A 314 25.18 -13.24 16.14
C LEU A 314 26.11 -14.44 16.33
N GLU A 315 25.79 -15.37 17.23
CA GLU A 315 26.49 -16.66 17.35
C GLU A 315 26.41 -17.55 16.09
N ASN A 316 25.55 -17.20 15.12
CA ASN A 316 25.45 -17.88 13.83
C ASN A 316 26.41 -17.33 12.77
N VAL A 317 27.02 -16.16 12.99
CA VAL A 317 28.03 -15.59 12.08
C VAL A 317 29.34 -16.36 12.24
N VAL A 318 29.83 -16.99 11.16
CA VAL A 318 30.95 -17.94 11.29
C VAL A 318 32.33 -17.31 11.24
N ASN A 319 32.48 -16.15 10.59
CA ASN A 319 33.76 -15.44 10.49
C ASN A 319 33.59 -13.94 10.18
N SER A 320 34.69 -13.20 10.25
CA SER A 320 34.70 -11.75 9.97
C SER A 320 34.42 -11.40 8.52
N SER A 321 34.76 -12.26 7.55
CA SER A 321 34.47 -12.01 6.12
C SER A 321 32.97 -11.94 5.87
N GLU A 322 32.20 -12.88 6.44
CA GLU A 322 30.74 -12.91 6.35
C GLU A 322 30.12 -11.64 6.96
N ALA A 323 30.63 -11.19 8.11
CA ALA A 323 30.17 -9.97 8.76
C ALA A 323 30.47 -8.70 7.93
N LEU A 324 31.62 -8.65 7.25
CA LEU A 324 32.00 -7.52 6.40
C LEU A 324 31.10 -7.39 5.17
N GLU A 325 30.59 -8.50 4.62
CA GLU A 325 29.65 -8.50 3.50
C GLU A 325 28.32 -7.83 3.84
N ALA A 326 27.94 -7.77 5.12
CA ALA A 326 26.76 -7.04 5.57
C ALA A 326 26.89 -5.52 5.39
N LYS A 327 28.12 -5.00 5.19
CA LYS A 327 28.42 -3.58 4.89
C LYS A 327 27.69 -2.60 5.83
N MET A 328 27.65 -2.91 7.12
CA MET A 328 26.90 -2.10 8.08
C MET A 328 27.54 -0.72 8.30
N PHE A 329 28.86 -0.61 8.14
CA PHE A 329 29.59 0.66 8.22
C PHE A 329 29.36 1.59 7.04
N ASP A 330 28.97 1.06 5.88
CA ASP A 330 28.75 1.84 4.66
C ASP A 330 27.34 2.46 4.60
N LYS A 331 26.51 2.22 5.63
CA LYS A 331 25.11 2.64 5.68
C LYS A 331 24.98 3.92 6.51
N ASP A 332 25.13 5.06 5.85
CA ASP A 332 25.09 6.41 6.46
C ASP A 332 23.80 6.71 7.25
N GLY A 333 22.71 6.00 6.91
CA GLY A 333 21.41 6.15 7.55
C GLY A 333 21.28 5.57 8.95
N ILE A 334 22.18 4.66 9.34
CA ILE A 334 22.07 3.92 10.59
C ILE A 334 22.54 4.81 11.74
N GLN A 335 21.61 5.08 12.67
CA GLN A 335 21.86 5.90 13.85
C GLN A 335 22.38 5.07 15.02
N SER A 336 21.92 3.82 15.13
CA SER A 336 22.32 2.91 16.20
C SER A 336 22.28 1.46 15.73
N LEU A 337 23.33 0.71 16.06
CA LEU A 337 23.45 -0.71 15.76
C LEU A 337 23.54 -1.46 17.08
N ILE A 338 22.57 -2.32 17.36
CA ILE A 338 22.52 -3.11 18.60
C ILE A 338 22.78 -4.58 18.24
N LEU A 339 23.81 -5.14 18.86
CA LEU A 339 24.32 -6.48 18.57
C LEU A 339 23.96 -7.42 19.73
N ASN A 340 23.33 -8.56 19.44
CA ASN A 340 22.84 -9.49 20.44
C ASN A 340 23.20 -10.95 20.10
N TRP A 341 23.74 -11.66 21.09
CA TRP A 341 24.03 -13.09 21.07
C TRP A 341 23.06 -13.83 21.98
N SER A 342 22.56 -14.99 21.55
CA SER A 342 21.72 -15.83 22.42
C SER A 342 22.54 -16.37 23.58
N THR A 343 21.98 -16.31 24.79
CA THR A 343 22.64 -16.67 26.05
C THR A 343 22.84 -18.18 26.26
N ASP A 344 22.36 -19.03 25.35
CA ASP A 344 22.37 -20.50 25.51
C ASP A 344 23.78 -21.13 25.53
N LYS A 345 24.81 -20.44 25.02
CA LYS A 345 26.20 -20.96 24.99
C LYS A 345 27.02 -20.67 26.26
N LEU A 346 26.51 -19.88 27.21
CA LEU A 346 27.27 -19.53 28.43
C LEU A 346 27.09 -20.56 29.58
N ARG A 347 26.36 -21.66 29.37
CA ARG A 347 26.15 -22.71 30.38
C ARG A 347 26.96 -24.00 30.19
N GLU A 348 27.82 -24.08 29.18
CA GLU A 348 28.66 -25.28 28.94
C GLU A 348 30.11 -25.15 29.48
N TYR A 349 30.42 -24.09 30.22
CA TYR A 349 31.76 -23.87 30.81
C TYR A 349 31.71 -23.39 32.27
N SER A 350 30.82 -23.95 33.09
CA SER A 350 30.78 -23.69 34.54
C SER A 350 30.84 -24.97 35.35
#